data_AF-A0A6B3G2W1-F1
#
_entry.id   AF-A0A6B3G2W1-F1
#
_cell.length_a   1.000
_cell.length_b   1.000
_cell.length_c   1.000
_cell.angle_alpha   90.00
_cell.angle_beta   90.00
_cell.angle_gamma   90.00
#
_symmetry.space_group_name_H-M   'P 1'
#
loop_
_entity.id
_entity.type
_entity.pdbx_description
1 polymer ?
#
loop_
_entity_poly.entity_id
_entity_poly.type
_entity_poly.pdbx_seq_one_letter_code
_entity_poly.pdbx_strand_id
1 'polypeptide(L)'
;AWSYGQARGDRSLSYAKARDTALAEGERHLATLNSLDGENAQRVDDGLRAWLDCSTGPLHDELARTRKADAKSLTAAGDTARGKVTSAALTALDERTGTAELIATVDVEVTPRSGTAGTQRKRFGATLARTADGWKVKA
;
A
#
# COMPACT_ATOMS: atom_id res chain seq x y z
N ALA A 1 38.28 21.93 11.13
CA ALA A 1 37.92 21.62 9.74
C ALA A 1 37.04 20.37 9.73
N TRP A 2 35.73 20.53 9.54
CA TRP A 2 34.77 19.43 9.47
C TRP A 2 34.73 18.91 8.03
N SER A 3 34.98 17.62 7.85
CA SER A 3 35.41 17.08 6.56
C SER A 3 34.22 16.63 5.69
N TYR A 4 34.33 16.91 4.40
CA TYR A 4 33.45 16.44 3.33
C TYR A 4 33.17 14.93 3.33
N GLY A 5 33.99 14.12 4.01
CA GLY A 5 33.80 12.67 4.14
C GLY A 5 32.65 12.30 5.09
N GLN A 6 32.50 13.00 6.21
CA GLN A 6 31.39 12.78 7.16
C GLN A 6 30.04 13.13 6.51
N ALA A 7 29.97 14.28 5.83
CA ALA A 7 28.76 14.71 5.13
C ALA A 7 28.32 13.76 3.99
N ARG A 8 29.27 13.07 3.33
CA ARG A 8 28.95 12.03 2.32
C ARG A 8 28.45 10.74 2.97
N GLY A 9 29.02 10.33 4.11
CA GLY A 9 28.55 9.18 4.87
C GLY A 9 27.13 9.36 5.40
N ASP A 10 26.85 10.54 5.98
CA ASP A 10 25.54 10.86 6.55
C ASP A 10 24.43 10.90 5.50
N ARG A 11 24.70 11.47 4.32
CA ARG A 11 23.74 11.48 3.21
C ARG A 11 23.45 10.08 2.68
N SER A 12 24.47 9.25 2.51
CA SER A 12 24.28 7.86 2.06
C SER A 12 23.48 7.03 3.07
N LEU A 13 23.75 7.21 4.37
CA LEU A 13 22.99 6.57 5.45
C LEU A 13 21.54 7.08 5.51
N SER A 14 21.32 8.37 5.32
CA SER A 14 19.97 8.96 5.26
C SER A 14 19.18 8.41 4.08
N TYR A 15 19.80 8.36 2.89
CA TYR A 15 19.17 7.82 1.68
C TYR A 15 18.79 6.35 1.83
N ALA A 16 19.70 5.52 2.37
CA ALA A 16 19.43 4.10 2.62
C ALA A 16 18.24 3.92 3.57
N LYS A 17 18.21 4.66 4.68
CA LYS A 17 17.09 4.64 5.63
C LYS A 17 15.77 5.09 4.98
N ALA A 18 15.81 6.14 4.16
CA ALA A 18 14.63 6.63 3.45
C ALA A 18 14.08 5.59 2.48
N ARG A 19 14.97 4.90 1.74
CA ARG A 19 14.64 3.82 0.83
C ARG A 19 14.02 2.63 1.55
N ASP A 20 14.65 2.17 2.64
CA ASP A 20 14.15 1.01 3.40
C ASP A 20 12.80 1.32 4.06
N THR A 21 12.61 2.55 4.55
CA THR A 21 11.31 3.00 5.09
C THR A 21 10.24 3.01 4.01
N ALA A 22 10.53 3.59 2.84
CA ALA A 22 9.59 3.64 1.73
C ALA A 22 9.20 2.24 1.24
N LEU A 23 10.16 1.32 1.16
CA LEU A 23 9.91 -0.07 0.79
C LEU A 23 9.01 -0.77 1.82
N ALA A 24 9.35 -0.70 3.11
CA ALA A 24 8.59 -1.36 4.18
C ALA A 24 7.14 -0.85 4.27
N GLU A 25 6.94 0.46 4.18
CA GLU A 25 5.59 1.04 4.18
C GLU A 25 4.82 0.70 2.90
N GLY A 26 5.49 0.75 1.74
CA GLY A 26 4.89 0.34 0.46
C GLY A 26 4.41 -1.12 0.47
N GLU A 27 5.21 -2.05 1.00
CA GLU A 27 4.82 -3.46 1.17
C GLU A 27 3.58 -3.59 2.06
N ARG A 28 3.60 -2.94 3.24
CA ARG A 28 2.46 -2.94 4.16
C ARG A 28 1.20 -2.41 3.48
N HIS A 29 1.31 -1.29 2.78
CA HIS A 29 0.16 -0.63 2.17
C HIS A 29 -0.39 -1.40 0.96
N LEU A 30 0.45 -2.04 0.15
CA LEU A 30 -0.03 -2.96 -0.89
C LEU A 30 -0.73 -4.19 -0.31
N ALA A 31 -0.26 -4.73 0.81
CA ALA A 31 -0.98 -5.79 1.52
C ALA A 31 -2.36 -5.30 2.02
N THR A 32 -2.43 -4.09 2.59
CA THR A 32 -3.68 -3.48 3.04
C THR A 32 -4.65 -3.25 1.89
N LEU A 33 -4.21 -2.64 0.77
CA LEU A 33 -5.05 -2.38 -0.41
C LEU A 33 -5.54 -3.66 -1.10
N ASN A 34 -4.88 -4.80 -0.86
CA ASN A 34 -5.28 -6.10 -1.39
C ASN A 34 -5.97 -6.99 -0.33
N SER A 35 -6.40 -6.41 0.80
CA SER A 35 -7.11 -7.12 1.86
C SER A 35 -8.43 -6.45 2.20
N LEU A 36 -9.45 -7.26 2.46
CA LEU A 36 -10.76 -6.82 2.92
C LEU A 36 -11.45 -7.97 3.65
N ASP A 37 -12.12 -7.69 4.76
CA ASP A 37 -13.00 -8.64 5.42
C ASP A 37 -14.46 -8.31 5.07
N GLY A 38 -15.08 -9.19 4.29
CA GLY A 38 -16.45 -9.03 3.78
C GLY A 38 -17.53 -9.59 4.72
N GLU A 39 -17.16 -10.12 5.89
CA GLU A 39 -18.07 -10.86 6.78
C GLU A 39 -19.31 -10.02 7.16
N ASN A 40 -19.13 -8.73 7.43
CA ASN A 40 -20.20 -7.81 7.78
C ASN A 40 -19.86 -6.36 7.43
N ALA A 41 -20.87 -5.47 7.52
CA ALA A 41 -20.75 -4.07 7.15
C ALA A 41 -19.68 -3.30 7.94
N GLN A 42 -19.48 -3.63 9.23
CA GLN A 42 -18.48 -2.97 10.06
C GLN A 42 -17.06 -3.33 9.59
N ARG A 43 -16.80 -4.61 9.32
CA ARG A 43 -15.52 -5.09 8.79
C ARG A 43 -15.18 -4.47 7.44
N VAL A 44 -16.18 -4.36 6.57
CA VAL A 44 -16.04 -3.70 5.26
C VAL A 44 -15.68 -2.23 5.45
N ASP A 45 -16.39 -1.48 6.30
CA ASP A 45 -16.09 -0.06 6.52
C ASP A 45 -14.70 0.15 7.13
N ASP A 46 -14.28 -0.72 8.07
CA ASP A 46 -12.94 -0.70 8.65
C ASP A 46 -11.85 -0.92 7.58
N GLY A 47 -12.07 -1.86 6.66
CA GLY A 47 -11.16 -2.09 5.52
C GLY A 47 -11.09 -0.90 4.56
N LEU A 48 -12.24 -0.33 4.19
CA LEU A 48 -12.30 0.85 3.33
C LEU A 48 -11.65 2.09 3.96
N ARG A 49 -11.77 2.24 5.29
CA ARG A 49 -11.02 3.26 6.03
C ARG A 49 -9.51 2.98 5.98
N ALA A 50 -9.08 1.74 6.18
CA ALA A 50 -7.67 1.39 6.08
C ALA A 50 -7.09 1.65 4.68
N TRP A 51 -7.88 1.47 3.61
CA TRP A 51 -7.50 1.82 2.25
C TRP A 51 -7.31 3.33 2.05
N LEU A 52 -8.15 4.15 2.68
CA LEU A 52 -7.97 5.60 2.67
C LEU A 52 -6.74 6.04 3.47
N ASP A 53 -6.51 5.43 4.63
CA ASP A 53 -5.40 5.78 5.51
C ASP A 53 -4.03 5.49 4.87
N CYS A 54 -3.96 4.46 4.02
CA CYS A 54 -2.74 4.06 3.32
C CYS A 54 -2.55 4.69 1.93
N SER A 55 -3.52 5.49 1.46
CA SER A 55 -3.49 6.13 0.15
C SER A 55 -3.35 7.65 0.24
N THR A 56 -2.89 8.27 -0.83
CA THR A 56 -2.82 9.72 -0.98
C THR A 56 -3.04 10.12 -2.44
N GLY A 57 -3.26 11.41 -2.70
CA GLY A 57 -3.43 11.94 -4.04
C GLY A 57 -4.57 11.26 -4.82
N PRO A 58 -4.41 11.03 -6.14
CA PRO A 58 -5.49 10.53 -6.99
C PRO A 58 -6.11 9.20 -6.53
N LEU A 59 -5.31 8.25 -6.02
CA LEU A 59 -5.83 6.99 -5.48
C LEU A 59 -6.75 7.23 -4.29
N HIS A 60 -6.35 8.10 -3.36
CA HIS A 60 -7.17 8.44 -2.19
C HIS A 60 -8.48 9.11 -2.61
N ASP A 61 -8.41 10.04 -3.56
CA ASP A 61 -9.59 10.75 -4.05
C ASP A 61 -10.59 9.81 -4.73
N GLU A 62 -10.11 8.81 -5.47
CA GLU A 62 -10.96 7.77 -6.05
C GLU A 62 -11.63 6.92 -4.96
N LEU A 63 -10.84 6.36 -4.04
CA LEU A 63 -11.33 5.53 -2.95
C LEU A 63 -12.36 6.27 -2.09
N ALA A 64 -12.13 7.56 -1.82
CA ALA A 64 -13.04 8.39 -1.04
C ALA A 64 -14.37 8.60 -1.78
N ARG A 65 -14.31 8.79 -3.09
CA ARG A 65 -15.48 9.00 -3.95
C ARG A 65 -16.34 7.74 -4.06
N THR A 66 -15.73 6.57 -4.21
CA THR A 66 -16.46 5.31 -4.41
C THR A 66 -16.87 4.63 -3.11
N ARG A 67 -16.27 5.00 -1.96
CA ARG A 67 -16.44 4.35 -0.65
C ARG A 67 -17.86 3.89 -0.33
N LYS A 68 -18.87 4.76 -0.50
CA LYS A 68 -20.26 4.40 -0.16
C LYS A 68 -20.84 3.31 -1.07
N ALA A 69 -20.54 3.37 -2.36
CA ALA A 69 -20.98 2.36 -3.32
C ALA A 69 -20.24 1.04 -3.10
N ASP A 70 -18.94 1.12 -2.82
CA ASP A 70 -18.10 -0.04 -2.51
C ASP A 70 -18.54 -0.72 -1.22
N ALA A 71 -18.80 0.04 -0.15
CA ALA A 71 -19.29 -0.51 1.12
C ALA A 71 -20.56 -1.35 0.94
N LYS A 72 -21.52 -0.84 0.14
CA LYS A 72 -22.75 -1.57 -0.18
C LYS A 72 -22.46 -2.84 -0.98
N SER A 73 -21.67 -2.73 -2.05
CA SER A 73 -21.40 -3.85 -2.96
C SER A 73 -20.58 -4.95 -2.30
N LEU A 74 -19.55 -4.57 -1.54
CA LEU A 74 -18.65 -5.50 -0.84
C LEU A 74 -19.36 -6.20 0.32
N THR A 75 -20.19 -5.49 1.09
CA THR A 75 -21.03 -6.12 2.13
C THR A 75 -22.04 -7.08 1.51
N ALA A 76 -22.61 -6.73 0.37
CA ALA A 76 -23.56 -7.59 -0.33
C ALA A 76 -22.88 -8.85 -0.91
N ALA A 77 -21.66 -8.74 -1.44
CA ALA A 77 -20.88 -9.89 -1.91
C ALA A 77 -20.47 -10.81 -0.75
N GLY A 78 -19.85 -10.23 0.29
CA GLY A 78 -19.43 -10.94 1.49
C GLY A 78 -18.16 -11.76 1.36
N ASP A 79 -17.37 -11.51 0.30
CA ASP A 79 -16.11 -12.20 0.08
C ASP A 79 -15.02 -11.56 0.96
N THR A 80 -14.17 -12.40 1.54
CA THR A 80 -12.99 -11.97 2.30
C THR A 80 -11.74 -12.18 1.45
N ALA A 81 -10.90 -11.17 1.37
CA ALA A 81 -9.62 -11.19 0.68
C ALA A 81 -8.46 -10.91 1.64
N ARG A 82 -7.35 -11.63 1.48
CA ARG A 82 -6.12 -11.42 2.24
C ARG A 82 -4.94 -11.29 1.29
N GLY A 83 -4.37 -10.09 1.22
CA GLY A 83 -3.17 -9.78 0.46
C GLY A 83 -1.91 -10.05 1.25
N LYS A 84 -0.97 -10.79 0.67
CA LYS A 84 0.38 -11.00 1.19
C LYS A 84 1.41 -10.63 0.13
N VAL A 85 2.23 -9.62 0.40
CA VAL A 85 3.38 -9.32 -0.45
C VAL A 85 4.41 -10.44 -0.29
N THR A 86 4.83 -11.02 -1.41
CA THR A 86 5.83 -12.11 -1.44
C THR A 86 7.19 -11.64 -1.95
N SER A 87 7.21 -10.53 -2.69
CA SER A 87 8.42 -9.89 -3.17
C SER A 87 8.11 -8.43 -3.51
N ALA A 88 9.02 -7.53 -3.21
CA ALA A 88 8.90 -6.12 -3.54
C ALA A 88 10.28 -5.46 -3.69
N ALA A 89 10.34 -4.41 -4.50
CA ALA A 89 11.54 -3.61 -4.68
C ALA A 89 11.20 -2.19 -5.14
N LEU A 90 11.93 -1.20 -4.61
CA LEU A 90 11.90 0.15 -5.19
C LEU A 90 12.78 0.21 -6.43
N THR A 91 12.18 0.65 -7.54
CA THR A 91 12.87 0.91 -8.80
C THR A 91 13.40 2.34 -8.87
N ALA A 92 12.80 3.27 -8.13
CA ALA A 92 13.27 4.65 -8.02
C ALA A 92 12.91 5.28 -6.66
N LEU A 93 13.69 6.28 -6.24
CA LEU A 93 13.42 7.14 -5.08
C LEU A 93 13.92 8.56 -5.40
N ASP A 94 13.02 9.54 -5.37
CA ASP A 94 13.34 10.98 -5.43
C ASP A 94 13.06 11.60 -4.05
N GLU A 95 14.12 11.87 -3.29
CA GLU A 95 14.01 12.49 -1.96
C GLU A 95 13.60 13.97 -2.01
N ARG A 96 13.84 14.66 -3.13
CA ARG A 96 13.52 16.08 -3.28
C ARG A 96 12.02 16.28 -3.46
N THR A 97 11.37 15.42 -4.23
CA THR A 97 9.91 15.44 -4.42
C THR A 97 9.18 14.55 -3.42
N GLY A 98 9.90 13.69 -2.70
CA GLY A 98 9.31 12.74 -1.76
C GLY A 98 8.48 11.67 -2.47
N THR A 99 8.96 11.14 -3.59
CA THR A 99 8.27 10.11 -4.38
C THR A 99 9.14 8.88 -4.58
N ALA A 100 8.54 7.70 -4.63
CA ALA A 100 9.25 6.45 -4.92
C ALA A 100 8.43 5.58 -5.87
N GLU A 101 9.09 4.78 -6.70
CA GLU A 101 8.43 3.80 -7.57
C GLU A 101 8.69 2.40 -7.02
N LEU A 102 7.62 1.63 -6.84
CA LEU A 102 7.60 0.31 -6.24
C LEU A 102 7.08 -0.72 -7.25
N ILE A 103 7.73 -1.88 -7.31
CA ILE A 103 7.16 -3.08 -7.92
C ILE A 103 6.97 -4.15 -6.84
N ALA A 104 5.89 -4.91 -6.92
CA ALA A 104 5.61 -5.98 -5.97
C ALA A 104 4.86 -7.16 -6.59
N THR A 105 5.05 -8.35 -6.01
CA THR A 105 4.21 -9.52 -6.21
C THR A 105 3.40 -9.76 -4.95
N VAL A 106 2.09 -9.92 -5.09
CA VAL A 106 1.14 -10.12 -4.00
C VAL A 106 0.34 -11.39 -4.27
N ASP A 107 0.33 -12.30 -3.31
CA ASP A 107 -0.61 -13.41 -3.29
C ASP A 107 -1.88 -12.93 -2.57
N VAL A 108 -3.02 -13.02 -3.25
CA VAL A 108 -4.33 -12.62 -2.74
C VAL A 108 -5.18 -13.87 -2.55
N GLU A 109 -5.37 -14.27 -1.31
CA GLU A 109 -6.26 -15.35 -0.94
C GLU A 109 -7.70 -14.81 -0.84
N VAL A 110 -8.63 -15.40 -1.58
CA VAL A 110 -10.04 -15.02 -1.58
C VAL A 110 -10.86 -16.18 -1.04
N THR A 111 -11.62 -15.90 0.01
CA THR A 111 -12.64 -16.79 0.56
C THR A 111 -14.01 -16.20 0.21
N PRO A 112 -14.70 -16.75 -0.79
CA PRO A 112 -16.00 -16.24 -1.18
C PRO A 112 -17.05 -16.60 -0.12
N ARG A 113 -18.15 -15.83 -0.05
CA ARG A 113 -19.28 -16.17 0.84
C ARG A 113 -19.83 -17.57 0.57
N SER A 114 -19.80 -18.01 -0.69
CA SER A 114 -20.20 -19.35 -1.11
C SER A 114 -19.23 -19.89 -2.16
N GLY A 115 -18.92 -21.18 -2.09
CA GLY A 115 -18.00 -21.84 -3.02
C GLY A 115 -16.62 -22.08 -2.41
N THR A 116 -15.64 -22.32 -3.28
CA THR A 116 -14.30 -22.74 -2.86
C THR A 116 -13.35 -21.55 -2.81
N ALA A 117 -12.58 -21.45 -1.71
CA ALA A 117 -11.52 -20.46 -1.59
C ALA A 117 -10.38 -20.72 -2.59
N GLY A 118 -9.64 -19.67 -2.95
CA GLY A 118 -8.52 -19.76 -3.88
C GLY A 118 -7.50 -18.65 -3.68
N THR A 119 -6.30 -18.85 -4.19
CA THR A 119 -5.23 -17.85 -4.15
C THR A 119 -4.88 -17.39 -5.57
N GLN A 120 -4.78 -16.08 -5.76
CA GLN A 120 -4.34 -15.45 -7.00
C GLN A 120 -3.03 -14.71 -6.78
N ARG A 121 -2.04 -14.97 -7.64
CA ARG A 121 -0.81 -14.19 -7.67
C ARG A 121 -0.95 -13.00 -8.61
N LYS A 122 -0.72 -11.79 -8.11
CA LYS A 122 -0.80 -10.53 -8.85
C LYS A 122 0.52 -9.79 -8.79
N ARG A 123 0.82 -9.01 -9.83
CA ARG A 123 1.98 -8.11 -9.90
C ARG A 123 1.50 -6.68 -9.96
N PHE A 124 2.12 -5.82 -9.18
CA PHE A 124 1.76 -4.41 -9.05
C PHE A 124 2.98 -3.53 -9.36
N GLY A 125 2.73 -2.43 -10.05
CA GLY A 125 3.53 -1.22 -9.97
C GLY A 125 2.75 -0.20 -9.14
N ALA A 126 3.43 0.56 -8.30
CA ALA A 126 2.83 1.59 -7.48
C ALA A 126 3.81 2.75 -7.29
N THR A 127 3.31 3.97 -7.39
CA THR A 127 4.01 5.17 -6.98
C THR A 127 3.66 5.47 -5.52
N LEU A 128 4.68 5.70 -4.69
CA LEU A 128 4.55 6.14 -3.30
C LEU A 128 4.83 7.64 -3.21
N ALA A 129 4.16 8.30 -2.26
CA ALA A 129 4.46 9.67 -1.90
C ALA A 129 4.63 9.82 -0.39
N ARG A 130 5.65 10.58 0.02
CA ARG A 130 5.92 10.91 1.42
C ARG A 130 4.93 11.97 1.88
N THR A 131 4.23 11.67 2.96
CA THR A 131 3.28 12.57 3.64
C THR A 131 3.78 12.88 5.04
N ALA A 132 3.05 13.70 5.79
CA ALA A 132 3.34 13.93 7.21
C ALA A 132 3.20 12.64 8.05
N ASP A 133 2.37 11.69 7.61
CA ASP A 133 2.10 10.43 8.32
C ASP A 133 2.99 9.26 7.85
N GLY A 134 3.96 9.52 6.97
CA GLY A 134 4.78 8.49 6.32
C GLY A 134 4.50 8.34 4.83
N TRP A 135 5.04 7.28 4.23
CA TRP A 135 4.86 6.95 2.81
C TRP A 135 3.50 6.31 2.57
N LYS A 136 2.75 6.83 1.60
CA LYS A 136 1.43 6.31 1.19
C LYS A 136 1.40 6.00 -0.30
N VAL A 137 0.49 5.13 -0.72
CA VAL A 137 0.31 4.76 -2.13
C VAL A 137 -0.44 5.88 -2.85
N LYS A 138 0.09 6.35 -3.97
CA LYS A 138 -0.46 7.47 -4.74
C LYS A 138 -1.23 7.01 -5.99
N ALA A 139 -0.74 5.97 -6.66
CA ALA A 139 -1.35 5.25 -7.78
C ALA A 139 -0.49 4.06 -8.15
#